data_AF-A0A7X8JVQ9-F1
#
_entry.id   AF-A0A7X8JVQ9-F1
#
_cell.length_a   1.000
_cell.length_b   1.000
_cell.length_c   1.000
_cell.angle_alpha   90.00
_cell.angle_beta   90.00
_cell.angle_gamma   90.00
#
_symmetry.space_group_name_H-M   'P 1'
#
loop_
_entity.id
_entity.type
_entity.pdbx_description
1 polymer ?
#
loop_
_entity_poly.entity_id
_entity_poly.type
_entity_poly.pdbx_seq_one_letter_code
_entity_poly.pdbx_strand_id
1 'polypeptide(L)'
;MSKLTNVFLSLLLALCLCQIIGVASSGNVVFAEEFVYGDINGDQEVDSLDFALMRQHILGIIKDFETDNGIKAADVDGNGDFDSIDFACMRKYLLGLIKVFPVNQRLTPTPTPSPTSEFEDAVISSDIVLEEDRTYRNLVLEEGATIDLNGYALYVKGDFLQNEGNVIINSGSLNIDNNHTIYEEGMLQMTNEADYVYVGGNFTTNSAADHSEYLTAGTLEVKGDFTQSNNPLNFAATGAHKTILSGDTVQNITFESPATSFFNILQLTKPFDTGYIFNATPVWRTLEN
;
A
#
# COMPACT_ATOMS: atom_id res chain seq x y z
N MET A 1 32.15 4.28 68.75
CA MET A 1 33.23 3.27 68.80
C MET A 1 32.63 1.93 69.23
N SER A 2 32.66 0.92 68.35
CA SER A 2 32.72 -0.53 68.66
C SER A 2 31.54 -1.16 69.44
N LYS A 3 30.90 -2.28 69.06
CA LYS A 3 31.23 -3.37 68.13
C LYS A 3 30.00 -4.32 68.00
N LEU A 4 29.85 -4.88 66.79
CA LEU A 4 29.57 -6.29 66.43
C LEU A 4 28.74 -7.19 67.39
N THR A 5 27.52 -7.61 66.99
CA THR A 5 27.15 -8.86 66.26
C THR A 5 27.45 -10.19 66.98
N ASN A 6 26.37 -10.96 67.24
CA ASN A 6 26.21 -12.42 67.06
C ASN A 6 25.10 -12.92 68.02
N VAL A 7 24.21 -13.88 67.76
CA VAL A 7 23.67 -14.61 66.58
C VAL A 7 22.86 -15.79 67.20
N PHE A 8 21.83 -16.29 66.49
CA PHE A 8 21.01 -17.50 66.75
C PHE A 8 20.09 -17.50 67.99
N LEU A 9 18.90 -18.09 68.04
CA LEU A 9 17.84 -18.63 67.15
C LEU A 9 17.05 -19.60 68.05
N SER A 10 15.73 -19.64 67.86
CA SER A 10 14.76 -20.62 68.37
C SER A 10 14.18 -20.37 69.78
N LEU A 11 12.88 -20.05 69.85
CA LEU A 11 11.85 -20.94 70.40
C LEU A 11 10.44 -20.28 70.36
N LEU A 12 9.42 -21.07 69.98
CA LEU A 12 7.99 -21.06 70.38
C LEU A 12 7.17 -19.75 70.25
N LEU A 13 6.14 -19.71 69.40
CA LEU A 13 4.76 -20.16 69.65
C LEU A 13 3.91 -19.15 70.46
N ALA A 14 3.01 -18.43 69.79
CA ALA A 14 1.72 -18.03 70.35
C ALA A 14 0.78 -17.53 69.24
N LEU A 15 -0.23 -18.35 68.93
CA LEU A 15 -1.47 -17.93 68.27
C LEU A 15 -2.12 -16.79 69.08
N CYS A 16 -2.61 -15.74 68.42
CA CYS A 16 -3.87 -15.12 68.81
C CYS A 16 -4.42 -14.16 67.74
N LEU A 17 -5.53 -14.60 67.14
CA LEU A 17 -6.66 -13.85 66.60
C LEU A 17 -6.41 -12.58 65.76
N CYS A 18 -6.69 -12.72 64.46
CA CYS A 18 -7.70 -11.85 63.86
C CYS A 18 -8.51 -12.66 62.85
N GLN A 19 -9.75 -13.00 63.23
CA GLN A 19 -10.74 -13.50 62.29
C GLN A 19 -11.16 -12.33 61.40
N ILE A 20 -10.83 -12.39 60.12
CA ILE A 20 -11.58 -11.66 59.10
C ILE A 20 -12.21 -12.72 58.19
N ILE A 21 -13.52 -12.61 58.09
CA ILE A 21 -14.45 -13.44 57.37
C ILE A 21 -14.04 -13.46 55.89
N GLY A 22 -13.42 -14.56 55.46
CA GLY A 22 -13.31 -14.91 54.05
C GLY A 22 -14.48 -15.81 53.68
N VAL A 23 -15.50 -15.26 53.04
CA VAL A 23 -16.49 -16.07 52.32
C VAL A 23 -15.73 -16.71 51.16
N ALA A 24 -15.27 -17.94 51.35
CA ALA A 24 -14.83 -18.76 50.23
C ALA A 24 -16.08 -19.19 49.47
N SER A 25 -16.47 -18.43 48.46
CA SER A 25 -17.31 -19.00 47.41
C SER A 25 -16.48 -20.11 46.80
N SER A 26 -16.99 -21.35 46.86
CA SER A 26 -16.56 -22.45 46.01
C SER A 26 -16.90 -22.08 44.56
N GLY A 27 -16.11 -21.18 43.98
CA GLY A 27 -15.99 -21.10 42.55
C GLY A 27 -15.19 -22.32 42.15
N ASN A 28 -15.85 -23.27 41.48
CA ASN A 28 -15.12 -24.20 40.63
C ASN A 28 -14.17 -23.36 39.79
N VAL A 29 -12.86 -23.48 40.04
CA VAL A 29 -11.87 -23.06 39.07
C VAL A 29 -11.96 -24.10 37.97
N VAL A 30 -12.85 -23.84 37.02
CA VAL A 30 -12.84 -24.53 35.74
C VAL A 30 -11.58 -24.01 35.07
N PHE A 31 -10.46 -24.71 35.24
CA PHE A 31 -9.35 -24.54 34.32
C PHE A 31 -9.91 -24.99 32.97
N ALA A 32 -10.24 -24.04 32.11
CA ALA A 32 -10.38 -24.36 30.69
C ALA A 32 -9.04 -24.97 30.30
N GLU A 33 -9.03 -26.25 29.91
CA GLU A 33 -7.84 -26.83 29.31
C GLU A 33 -7.48 -25.97 28.12
N GLU A 34 -6.38 -25.24 28.24
CA GLU A 34 -5.80 -24.46 27.17
C GLU A 34 -5.21 -25.48 26.19
N PHE A 35 -5.99 -25.90 25.20
CA PHE A 35 -5.53 -26.80 24.15
C PHE A 35 -4.70 -26.02 23.12
N VAL A 36 -3.75 -26.70 22.49
CA VAL A 36 -2.87 -26.11 21.47
C VAL A 36 -3.44 -26.39 20.09
N TYR A 37 -3.59 -25.36 19.26
CA TYR A 37 -3.98 -25.56 17.86
C TYR A 37 -2.89 -26.34 17.12
N GLY A 38 -3.31 -27.40 16.45
CA GLY A 38 -2.46 -28.37 15.78
C GLY A 38 -2.08 -29.61 16.60
N ASP A 39 -2.29 -29.59 17.92
CA ASP A 39 -2.08 -30.75 18.81
C ASP A 39 -3.40 -31.55 18.91
N ILE A 40 -3.50 -32.61 18.12
CA ILE A 40 -4.73 -33.39 17.96
C ILE A 40 -4.73 -34.59 18.90
N ASN A 41 -3.56 -35.13 19.22
CA ASN A 41 -3.43 -36.27 20.13
C ASN A 41 -3.31 -35.86 21.62
N GLY A 42 -3.17 -34.57 21.92
CA GLY A 42 -3.13 -34.00 23.27
C GLY A 42 -1.77 -34.13 23.97
N ASP A 43 -0.68 -34.33 23.23
CA ASP A 43 0.66 -34.50 23.79
C ASP A 43 1.46 -33.20 23.97
N GLN A 44 0.84 -32.06 23.65
CA GLN A 44 1.39 -30.69 23.69
C GLN A 44 2.45 -30.39 22.63
N GLU A 45 2.74 -31.33 21.73
CA GLU A 45 3.58 -31.11 20.57
C GLU A 45 2.70 -30.97 19.31
N VAL A 46 3.24 -30.30 18.28
CA VAL A 46 2.57 -30.20 16.98
C VAL A 46 3.51 -30.82 15.96
N ASP A 47 3.24 -32.05 15.58
CA ASP A 47 4.20 -32.84 14.82
C ASP A 47 3.57 -33.75 13.74
N SER A 48 4.36 -34.73 13.27
CA SER A 48 3.94 -35.65 12.22
C SER A 48 2.84 -36.64 12.62
N LEU A 49 2.64 -36.87 13.92
CA LEU A 49 1.60 -37.74 14.47
C LEU A 49 0.22 -37.07 14.33
N ASP A 50 0.11 -35.78 14.65
CA ASP A 50 -1.12 -35.01 14.45
C ASP A 50 -1.51 -34.96 12.97
N PHE A 51 -0.54 -34.70 12.10
CA PHE A 51 -0.74 -34.69 10.67
C PHE A 51 -1.22 -36.05 10.13
N ALA A 52 -0.74 -37.16 10.70
CA ALA A 52 -1.21 -38.49 10.36
C ALA A 52 -2.68 -38.70 10.79
N LEU A 53 -3.05 -38.23 11.98
CA LEU A 53 -4.42 -38.27 12.48
C LEU A 53 -5.37 -37.43 11.61
N MET A 54 -4.99 -36.21 11.22
CA MET A 54 -5.77 -35.39 10.27
C MET A 54 -6.03 -36.14 8.97
N ARG A 55 -4.99 -36.78 8.41
CA ARG A 55 -5.10 -37.56 7.18
C ARG A 55 -6.05 -38.74 7.35
N GLN A 56 -5.94 -39.48 8.45
CA GLN A 56 -6.82 -40.61 8.72
C GLN A 56 -8.29 -40.18 8.85
N HIS A 57 -8.53 -39.04 9.49
CA HIS A 57 -9.88 -38.51 9.66
C HIS A 57 -10.49 -38.02 8.34
N ILE A 58 -9.75 -37.23 7.54
CA ILE A 58 -10.21 -36.77 6.21
C ILE A 58 -10.51 -37.94 5.27
N LEU A 59 -9.76 -39.05 5.39
CA LEU A 59 -9.99 -40.27 4.61
C LEU A 59 -11.10 -41.17 5.18
N GLY A 60 -11.71 -40.80 6.31
CA GLY A 60 -12.77 -41.58 6.98
C GLY A 60 -12.29 -42.89 7.61
N ILE A 61 -10.97 -43.04 7.83
CA ILE A 61 -10.38 -44.20 8.51
C ILE A 61 -10.72 -44.16 10.00
N ILE A 62 -10.64 -42.97 10.59
CA ILE A 62 -11.14 -42.67 11.93
C ILE A 62 -12.30 -41.69 11.81
N LYS A 63 -13.27 -41.78 12.74
CA LYS A 63 -14.47 -40.92 12.74
C LYS A 63 -14.40 -39.76 13.72
N ASP A 64 -13.57 -39.91 14.74
CA ASP A 64 -13.36 -38.95 15.82
C ASP A 64 -11.91 -39.10 16.29
N PHE A 65 -11.40 -38.08 16.99
CA PHE A 65 -10.11 -38.12 17.66
C PHE A 65 -10.25 -38.62 19.10
N GLU A 66 -9.16 -39.10 19.70
CA GLU A 66 -9.18 -39.62 21.08
C GLU A 66 -9.36 -38.50 22.12
N THR A 67 -9.08 -37.25 21.75
CA THR A 67 -9.18 -36.08 22.62
C THR A 67 -10.48 -35.32 22.40
N ASP A 68 -11.10 -34.84 23.48
CA ASP A 68 -12.35 -34.05 23.43
C ASP A 68 -12.20 -32.74 22.63
N ASN A 69 -10.96 -32.24 22.48
CA ASN A 69 -10.63 -31.04 21.74
C ASN A 69 -10.01 -31.32 20.35
N GLY A 70 -9.82 -32.57 19.93
CA GLY A 70 -9.06 -32.89 18.71
C GLY A 70 -9.63 -32.25 17.44
N ILE A 71 -10.97 -32.17 17.30
CA ILE A 71 -11.62 -31.50 16.16
C ILE A 71 -11.37 -29.99 16.20
N LYS A 72 -11.38 -29.39 17.39
CA LYS A 72 -11.11 -27.95 17.56
C LYS A 72 -9.63 -27.63 17.36
N ALA A 73 -8.74 -28.48 17.84
CA ALA A 73 -7.30 -28.35 17.62
C ALA A 73 -6.94 -28.51 16.13
N ALA A 74 -7.72 -29.30 15.38
CA ALA A 74 -7.53 -29.51 13.96
C ALA A 74 -7.99 -28.33 13.08
N ASP A 75 -8.92 -27.47 13.54
CA ASP A 75 -9.32 -26.21 12.87
C ASP A 75 -8.22 -25.14 13.08
N VAL A 76 -7.11 -25.32 12.35
CA VAL A 76 -5.91 -24.49 12.47
C VAL A 76 -6.01 -23.22 11.64
N ASP A 77 -6.93 -23.13 10.68
CA ASP A 77 -7.20 -21.88 9.97
C ASP A 77 -8.24 -20.98 10.67
N GLY A 78 -9.01 -21.55 11.61
CA GLY A 78 -9.98 -20.89 12.47
C GLY A 78 -11.32 -20.61 11.80
N ASN A 79 -11.67 -21.33 10.74
CA ASN A 79 -12.90 -21.10 9.99
C ASN A 79 -14.15 -21.79 10.60
N GLY A 80 -13.96 -22.64 11.61
CA GLY A 80 -15.02 -23.36 12.33
C GLY A 80 -15.28 -24.77 11.83
N ASP A 81 -14.67 -25.16 10.71
CA ASP A 81 -14.73 -26.48 10.10
C ASP A 81 -13.33 -27.10 10.04
N PHE A 82 -13.23 -28.43 10.10
CA PHE A 82 -11.98 -29.15 9.86
C PHE A 82 -12.00 -29.81 8.47
N ASP A 83 -11.16 -29.33 7.55
CA ASP A 83 -11.11 -29.84 6.17
C ASP A 83 -9.70 -29.89 5.53
N SER A 84 -9.66 -29.96 4.20
CA SER A 84 -8.41 -30.02 3.43
C SER A 84 -7.52 -28.77 3.55
N ILE A 85 -8.08 -27.63 3.96
CA ILE A 85 -7.38 -26.37 4.16
C ILE A 85 -6.52 -26.46 5.42
N ASP A 86 -7.08 -26.96 6.53
CA ASP A 86 -6.35 -27.22 7.76
C ASP A 86 -5.20 -28.20 7.56
N PHE A 87 -5.46 -29.26 6.80
CA PHE A 87 -4.45 -30.24 6.43
C PHE A 87 -3.29 -29.61 5.65
N ALA A 88 -3.59 -28.67 4.75
CA ALA A 88 -2.56 -27.92 4.03
C ALA A 88 -1.78 -26.98 4.96
N CYS A 89 -2.44 -26.34 5.92
CA CYS A 89 -1.82 -25.51 6.95
C CYS A 89 -0.87 -26.32 7.83
N MET A 90 -1.29 -27.49 8.32
CA MET A 90 -0.43 -28.41 9.08
C MET A 90 0.81 -28.82 8.28
N ARG A 91 0.64 -29.17 7.00
CA ARG A 91 1.79 -29.50 6.13
C ARG A 91 2.76 -28.33 5.98
N LYS A 92 2.27 -27.10 5.78
CA LYS A 92 3.11 -25.90 5.69
C LYS A 92 3.88 -25.66 6.99
N TYR A 93 3.25 -25.90 8.14
CA TYR A 93 3.85 -25.74 9.46
C TYR A 93 4.99 -26.73 9.68
N LEU A 94 4.76 -28.03 9.42
CA LEU A 94 5.80 -29.07 9.52
C LEU A 94 6.97 -28.86 8.55
N LEU A 95 6.74 -28.20 7.41
CA LEU A 95 7.78 -27.81 6.46
C LEU A 95 8.49 -26.49 6.83
N GLY A 96 8.06 -25.82 7.90
CA GLY A 96 8.61 -24.55 8.36
C GLY A 96 8.28 -23.34 7.48
N LEU A 97 7.35 -23.48 6.52
CA LEU A 97 6.88 -22.41 5.63
C LEU A 97 6.00 -21.39 6.36
N ILE A 98 5.32 -21.82 7.43
CA ILE A 98 4.65 -20.96 8.40
C ILE A 98 5.19 -21.28 9.79
N LYS A 99 5.25 -20.26 10.67
CA LYS A 99 5.77 -20.41 12.06
C LYS A 99 4.67 -20.48 13.11
N VAL A 100 3.46 -20.07 12.75
CA VAL A 100 2.24 -20.07 13.59
C VAL A 100 1.05 -20.38 12.69
N PHE A 101 0.00 -21.00 13.22
CA PHE A 101 -1.21 -21.26 12.44
C PHE A 101 -2.07 -20.00 12.27
N PRO A 102 -2.86 -19.90 11.18
CA PRO A 102 -3.72 -18.74 10.95
C PRO A 102 -4.73 -18.47 12.08
N VAL A 103 -5.26 -19.49 12.75
CA VAL A 103 -6.18 -19.33 13.89
C VAL A 103 -5.53 -18.56 15.06
N ASN A 104 -4.23 -18.76 15.30
CA ASN A 104 -3.50 -18.05 16.36
C ASN A 104 -3.28 -16.57 16.06
N GLN A 105 -3.43 -16.15 14.80
CA GLN A 105 -3.36 -14.73 14.41
C GLN A 105 -4.66 -13.98 14.70
N ARG A 106 -5.79 -14.68 14.91
CA ARG A 106 -7.11 -14.09 15.17
C ARG A 106 -7.38 -13.79 16.65
N LEU A 107 -6.61 -14.37 17.57
CA LEU A 107 -6.77 -14.22 19.03
C LEU A 107 -5.91 -13.10 19.64
N THR A 108 -4.99 -12.54 18.86
CA THR A 108 -4.35 -11.25 19.14
C THR A 108 -5.09 -10.16 18.34
N PRO A 109 -5.35 -8.94 18.88
CA PRO A 109 -5.74 -7.83 18.03
C PRO A 109 -4.53 -7.45 17.18
N THR A 110 -4.36 -8.19 16.08
CA THR A 110 -3.38 -7.95 15.05
C THR A 110 -4.13 -7.29 13.90
N PRO A 111 -3.65 -6.15 13.38
CA PRO A 111 -4.35 -5.42 12.33
C PRO A 111 -4.68 -6.38 11.18
N THR A 112 -5.94 -6.36 10.76
CA THR A 112 -6.37 -6.94 9.49
C THR A 112 -5.29 -6.65 8.45
N PRO A 113 -4.71 -7.65 7.74
CA PRO A 113 -3.96 -7.33 6.55
C PRO A 113 -4.95 -6.70 5.57
N SER A 114 -4.99 -5.36 5.59
CA SER A 114 -5.47 -4.56 4.48
C SER A 114 -4.79 -5.11 3.24
N PRO A 115 -5.48 -5.29 2.10
CA PRO A 115 -4.87 -5.88 0.91
C PRO A 115 -3.52 -5.24 0.69
N THR A 116 -2.43 -6.02 0.89
CA THR A 116 -1.08 -5.53 0.70
C THR A 116 -0.96 -5.24 -0.77
N SER A 117 -1.11 -3.97 -1.13
CA SER A 117 -0.74 -3.47 -2.45
C SER A 117 0.66 -3.99 -2.75
N GLU A 118 0.84 -4.69 -3.88
CA GLU A 118 2.14 -5.25 -4.28
C GLU A 118 3.21 -4.16 -4.46
N PHE A 119 2.80 -2.90 -4.50
CA PHE A 119 3.67 -1.74 -4.63
C PHE A 119 3.64 -0.89 -3.36
N GLU A 120 4.82 -0.37 -3.01
CA GLU A 120 5.03 0.51 -1.86
C GLU A 120 4.88 1.97 -2.25
N ASP A 121 4.50 2.82 -1.29
CA ASP A 121 4.60 4.27 -1.45
C ASP A 121 6.08 4.69 -1.39
N ALA A 122 6.43 5.73 -2.14
CA ALA A 122 7.78 6.28 -2.13
C ALA A 122 7.79 7.80 -1.98
N VAL A 123 8.82 8.27 -1.28
CA VAL A 123 9.22 9.67 -1.23
C VAL A 123 10.65 9.74 -1.75
N ILE A 124 10.88 10.54 -2.79
CA ILE A 124 12.20 10.74 -3.39
C ILE A 124 12.61 12.17 -3.11
N SER A 125 13.71 12.35 -2.39
CA SER A 125 14.26 13.66 -2.01
C SER A 125 15.71 13.84 -2.45
N SER A 126 16.18 12.98 -3.37
CA SER A 126 17.50 13.10 -3.99
C SER A 126 17.43 12.68 -5.44
N ASP A 127 18.33 13.22 -6.27
CA ASP A 127 18.37 12.91 -7.69
C ASP A 127 18.52 11.40 -7.96
N ILE A 128 17.74 10.92 -8.94
CA ILE A 128 17.83 9.55 -9.46
C ILE A 128 17.84 9.57 -10.99
N VAL A 129 18.62 8.67 -11.56
CA VAL A 129 18.54 8.29 -12.97
C VAL A 129 18.06 6.85 -13.00
N LEU A 130 17.03 6.55 -13.78
CA LEU A 130 16.56 5.18 -13.91
C LEU A 130 17.56 4.34 -14.71
N GLU A 131 17.78 3.11 -14.22
CA GLU A 131 18.57 2.08 -14.88
C GLU A 131 17.71 0.88 -15.30
N GLU A 132 16.43 0.88 -14.89
CA GLU A 132 15.41 -0.10 -15.20
C GLU A 132 14.02 0.51 -14.95
N ASP A 133 12.97 -0.14 -15.45
CA ASP A 133 11.60 0.25 -15.15
C ASP A 133 11.33 0.17 -13.65
N ARG A 134 10.57 1.13 -13.11
CA ARG A 134 10.20 1.17 -11.69
C ARG A 134 8.70 1.32 -11.50
N THR A 135 8.19 0.76 -10.40
CA THR A 135 6.79 0.89 -10.02
C THR A 135 6.66 1.31 -8.56
N TYR A 136 5.82 2.31 -8.29
CA TYR A 136 5.41 2.73 -6.96
C TYR A 136 3.89 2.70 -6.85
N ARG A 137 3.37 2.58 -5.61
CA ARG A 137 1.95 2.79 -5.35
C ARG A 137 1.63 4.26 -5.48
N ASN A 138 1.99 5.07 -4.49
CA ASN A 138 2.01 6.53 -4.62
C ASN A 138 3.44 7.03 -4.63
N LEU A 139 3.67 8.16 -5.28
CA LEU A 139 4.98 8.79 -5.36
C LEU A 139 4.89 10.25 -4.93
N VAL A 140 5.83 10.66 -4.08
CA VAL A 140 6.13 12.06 -3.78
C VAL A 140 7.56 12.34 -4.24
N LEU A 141 7.74 13.38 -5.03
CA LEU A 141 9.07 13.88 -5.40
C LEU A 141 9.26 15.26 -4.77
N GLU A 142 10.25 15.39 -3.89
CA GLU A 142 10.41 16.58 -3.05
C GLU A 142 11.86 17.07 -2.93
N GLU A 143 12.06 18.15 -2.18
CA GLU A 143 13.38 18.76 -1.91
C GLU A 143 14.16 19.16 -3.19
N GLY A 144 13.45 19.48 -4.27
CA GLY A 144 14.07 19.85 -5.55
C GLY A 144 14.70 18.67 -6.30
N ALA A 145 14.47 17.43 -5.86
CA ALA A 145 15.07 16.23 -6.43
C ALA A 145 14.64 16.01 -7.89
N THR A 146 15.55 15.47 -8.69
CA THR A 146 15.31 15.17 -10.10
C THR A 146 15.17 13.67 -10.35
N ILE A 147 14.11 13.26 -11.07
CA ILE A 147 14.02 11.93 -11.67
C ILE A 147 14.27 12.06 -13.18
N ASP A 148 15.37 11.49 -13.66
CA ASP A 148 15.61 11.26 -15.09
C ASP A 148 15.19 9.83 -15.45
N LEU A 149 14.21 9.67 -16.33
CA LEU A 149 13.73 8.35 -16.72
C LEU A 149 14.66 7.62 -17.69
N ASN A 150 15.56 8.33 -18.38
CA ASN A 150 16.63 7.74 -19.19
C ASN A 150 16.19 6.58 -20.12
N GLY A 151 15.05 6.76 -20.80
CA GLY A 151 14.47 5.76 -21.70
C GLY A 151 13.63 4.65 -21.05
N TYR A 152 13.53 4.61 -19.72
CA TYR A 152 12.77 3.61 -18.97
C TYR A 152 11.35 4.08 -18.63
N ALA A 153 10.52 3.14 -18.17
CA ALA A 153 9.18 3.40 -17.69
C ALA A 153 9.12 3.56 -16.17
N LEU A 154 8.46 4.63 -15.71
CA LEU A 154 8.06 4.80 -14.31
C LEU A 154 6.55 4.66 -14.21
N TYR A 155 6.11 3.69 -13.40
CA TYR A 155 4.70 3.44 -13.12
C TYR A 155 4.33 3.92 -11.71
N VAL A 156 3.27 4.70 -11.60
CA VAL A 156 2.68 5.11 -10.32
C VAL A 156 1.22 4.65 -10.30
N LYS A 157 0.91 3.66 -9.47
CA LYS A 157 -0.42 3.01 -9.43
C LYS A 157 -1.52 3.86 -8.80
N GLY A 158 -1.12 4.85 -8.02
CA GLY A 158 -1.98 5.83 -7.38
C GLY A 158 -1.61 7.22 -7.85
N ASP A 159 -1.47 8.14 -6.90
CA ASP A 159 -1.19 9.54 -7.17
C ASP A 159 0.31 9.80 -7.24
N PHE A 160 0.70 10.71 -8.14
CA PHE A 160 2.04 11.28 -8.19
C PHE A 160 1.98 12.77 -7.82
N LEU A 161 2.71 13.11 -6.77
CA LEU A 161 2.80 14.45 -6.21
C LEU A 161 4.22 15.00 -6.39
N GLN A 162 4.39 15.99 -7.26
CA GLN A 162 5.66 16.63 -7.57
C GLN A 162 5.77 17.97 -6.82
N ASN A 163 6.46 17.93 -5.68
CA ASN A 163 6.64 19.00 -4.69
C ASN A 163 7.99 19.70 -4.86
N GLU A 164 8.13 20.73 -5.68
CA GLU A 164 9.46 21.30 -6.02
C GLU A 164 10.36 20.34 -6.84
N GLY A 165 10.00 19.06 -6.95
CA GLY A 165 10.73 18.04 -7.70
C GLY A 165 10.75 18.25 -9.21
N ASN A 166 11.74 17.67 -9.90
CA ASN A 166 11.90 17.75 -11.35
C ASN A 166 11.78 16.38 -12.01
N VAL A 167 11.04 16.28 -13.11
CA VAL A 167 10.93 15.04 -13.88
C VAL A 167 11.40 15.30 -15.31
N ILE A 168 12.41 14.54 -15.73
CA ILE A 168 12.95 14.54 -17.08
C ILE A 168 12.56 13.22 -17.74
N ILE A 169 11.71 13.29 -18.76
CA ILE A 169 11.18 12.08 -19.40
C ILE A 169 12.24 11.37 -20.25
N ASN A 170 13.13 12.10 -20.92
CA ASN A 170 14.33 11.58 -21.59
C ASN A 170 14.10 10.28 -22.41
N SER A 171 13.14 10.32 -23.34
CA SER A 171 12.67 9.23 -24.20
C SER A 171 12.08 8.02 -23.46
N GLY A 172 11.79 8.16 -22.17
CA GLY A 172 11.09 7.19 -21.34
C GLY A 172 9.58 7.44 -21.28
N SER A 173 8.91 6.76 -20.34
CA SER A 173 7.48 6.93 -20.13
C SER A 173 7.11 7.06 -18.65
N LEU A 174 6.30 8.06 -18.32
CA LEU A 174 5.71 8.24 -16.99
C LEU A 174 4.24 7.84 -17.04
N ASN A 175 3.85 6.80 -16.30
CA ASN A 175 2.52 6.22 -16.35
C ASN A 175 1.87 6.32 -14.96
N ILE A 176 0.95 7.27 -14.77
CA ILE A 176 0.23 7.49 -13.51
C ILE A 176 -1.20 7.00 -13.67
N ASP A 177 -1.63 6.02 -12.86
CA ASP A 177 -2.97 5.44 -12.97
C ASP A 177 -4.06 6.37 -12.35
N ASN A 178 -3.68 7.27 -11.43
CA ASN A 178 -4.58 8.25 -10.82
C ASN A 178 -4.12 9.70 -11.12
N ASN A 179 -4.07 10.60 -10.13
CA ASN A 179 -3.81 12.02 -10.38
C ASN A 179 -2.32 12.35 -10.40
N HIS A 180 -1.96 13.33 -11.22
CA HIS A 180 -0.63 13.93 -11.24
C HIS A 180 -0.72 15.42 -10.92
N THR A 181 -0.04 15.84 -9.86
CA THR A 181 -0.04 17.23 -9.38
C THR A 181 1.37 17.77 -9.27
N ILE A 182 1.64 18.87 -9.96
CA ILE A 182 2.90 19.63 -9.89
C ILE A 182 2.63 20.93 -9.15
N TYR A 183 3.43 21.23 -8.12
CA TYR A 183 3.27 22.43 -7.29
C TYR A 183 4.64 22.94 -6.80
N GLU A 184 4.62 24.10 -6.15
CA GLU A 184 5.82 24.89 -5.83
C GLU A 184 6.70 25.07 -7.09
N GLU A 185 8.01 24.85 -7.02
CA GLU A 185 8.93 25.03 -8.17
C GLU A 185 9.07 23.76 -9.05
N GLY A 186 8.16 22.79 -8.95
CA GLY A 186 8.31 21.52 -9.66
C GLY A 186 8.29 21.70 -11.19
N MET A 187 9.22 21.05 -11.91
CA MET A 187 9.31 21.11 -13.38
C MET A 187 9.10 19.76 -14.07
N LEU A 188 8.27 19.73 -15.12
CA LEU A 188 8.16 18.58 -16.03
C LEU A 188 8.83 18.91 -17.37
N GLN A 189 9.80 18.10 -17.77
CA GLN A 189 10.52 18.24 -19.03
C GLN A 189 10.17 17.12 -20.02
N MET A 190 9.57 17.53 -21.14
CA MET A 190 9.22 16.75 -22.33
C MET A 190 9.77 17.46 -23.58
N THR A 191 10.97 17.04 -24.01
CA THR A 191 11.75 17.69 -25.08
C THR A 191 12.13 16.75 -26.22
N ASN A 192 11.90 15.45 -26.08
CA ASN A 192 12.09 14.47 -27.16
C ASN A 192 10.75 14.00 -27.73
N GLU A 193 10.71 13.67 -29.02
CA GLU A 193 9.49 13.18 -29.67
C GLU A 193 8.94 11.88 -29.06
N ALA A 194 9.83 11.05 -28.50
CA ALA A 194 9.48 9.78 -27.84
C ALA A 194 9.02 9.94 -26.37
N ASP A 195 9.11 11.15 -25.79
CA ASP A 195 8.69 11.39 -24.42
C ASP A 195 7.18 11.13 -24.28
N TYR A 196 6.79 10.34 -23.29
CA TYR A 196 5.39 10.02 -23.05
C TYR A 196 5.02 10.16 -21.57
N VAL A 197 3.90 10.84 -21.30
CA VAL A 197 3.30 10.94 -19.97
C VAL A 197 1.83 10.56 -20.08
N TYR A 198 1.39 9.57 -19.31
CA TYR A 198 0.00 9.17 -19.17
C TYR A 198 -0.52 9.46 -17.77
N VAL A 199 -1.70 10.07 -17.69
CA VAL A 199 -2.41 10.37 -16.44
C VAL A 199 -3.83 9.82 -16.53
N GLY A 200 -4.07 8.74 -15.76
CA GLY A 200 -5.37 8.06 -15.67
C GLY A 200 -6.44 8.86 -14.94
N GLY A 201 -6.04 9.80 -14.08
CA GLY A 201 -6.89 10.77 -13.40
C GLY A 201 -6.68 12.19 -13.90
N ASN A 202 -6.75 13.16 -12.98
CA ASN A 202 -6.60 14.57 -13.28
C ASN A 202 -5.13 14.96 -13.37
N PHE A 203 -4.81 15.87 -14.30
CA PHE A 203 -3.51 16.53 -14.37
C PHE A 203 -3.64 17.98 -13.89
N THR A 204 -2.85 18.35 -12.88
CA THR A 204 -2.79 19.71 -12.35
C THR A 204 -1.36 20.23 -12.39
N THR A 205 -1.15 21.36 -13.05
CA THR A 205 0.07 22.16 -12.92
C THR A 205 -0.25 23.46 -12.17
N ASN A 206 0.27 23.55 -10.95
CA ASN A 206 0.26 24.71 -10.06
C ASN A 206 1.71 25.16 -9.78
N SER A 207 2.63 24.90 -10.73
CA SER A 207 4.03 25.25 -10.56
C SER A 207 4.27 26.76 -10.65
N ALA A 208 5.20 27.27 -9.84
CA ALA A 208 5.78 28.59 -9.91
C ALA A 208 6.88 28.68 -10.98
N ALA A 209 7.34 27.55 -11.53
CA ALA A 209 8.39 27.49 -12.53
C ALA A 209 7.88 27.75 -13.97
N ASP A 210 8.73 28.35 -14.80
CA ASP A 210 8.49 28.54 -16.24
C ASP A 210 8.77 27.23 -17.01
N HIS A 211 7.80 26.77 -17.80
CA HIS A 211 7.89 25.54 -18.58
C HIS A 211 8.07 25.76 -20.09
N SER A 212 8.25 26.99 -20.55
CA SER A 212 8.23 27.37 -21.97
C SER A 212 9.26 26.62 -22.83
N GLU A 213 10.42 26.29 -22.26
CA GLU A 213 11.48 25.52 -22.94
C GLU A 213 11.45 24.02 -22.63
N TYR A 214 10.61 23.60 -21.67
CA TYR A 214 10.57 22.25 -21.16
C TYR A 214 9.44 21.40 -21.74
N LEU A 215 8.41 22.02 -22.33
CA LEU A 215 7.31 21.31 -23.01
C LEU A 215 7.35 21.57 -24.52
N THR A 216 8.35 21.01 -25.20
CA THR A 216 8.65 21.30 -26.62
C THR A 216 8.45 20.13 -27.57
N ALA A 217 8.38 18.89 -27.06
CA ALA A 217 8.06 17.69 -27.82
C ALA A 217 7.35 16.65 -26.93
N GLY A 218 7.10 15.45 -27.45
CA GLY A 218 6.48 14.37 -26.68
C GLY A 218 4.96 14.50 -26.57
N THR A 219 4.36 13.54 -25.87
CA THR A 219 2.91 13.43 -25.71
C THR A 219 2.51 13.30 -24.25
N LEU A 220 1.66 14.23 -23.79
CA LEU A 220 0.93 14.14 -22.52
C LEU A 220 -0.51 13.66 -22.80
N GLU A 221 -0.90 12.52 -22.26
CA GLU A 221 -2.27 11.99 -22.34
C GLU A 221 -2.96 12.09 -20.98
N VAL A 222 -4.15 12.70 -20.96
CA VAL A 222 -4.93 12.93 -19.73
C VAL A 222 -6.35 12.38 -19.88
N LYS A 223 -6.70 11.48 -18.97
CA LYS A 223 -8.03 10.85 -18.90
C LYS A 223 -9.02 11.63 -18.03
N GLY A 224 -8.55 12.37 -17.03
CA GLY A 224 -9.37 13.24 -16.17
C GLY A 224 -9.37 14.70 -16.61
N ASP A 225 -9.62 15.59 -15.66
CA ASP A 225 -9.60 17.03 -15.86
C ASP A 225 -8.17 17.57 -16.00
N PHE A 226 -8.04 18.71 -16.67
CA PHE A 226 -6.79 19.43 -16.83
C PHE A 226 -6.88 20.81 -16.18
N THR A 227 -5.92 21.13 -15.30
CA THR A 227 -5.88 22.43 -14.62
C THR A 227 -4.49 23.06 -14.69
N GLN A 228 -4.42 24.28 -15.22
CA GLN A 228 -3.28 25.19 -15.18
C GLN A 228 -3.60 26.37 -14.26
N SER A 229 -2.72 26.65 -13.30
CA SER A 229 -2.82 27.77 -12.33
C SER A 229 -1.44 28.22 -11.86
N ASN A 230 -1.34 29.29 -11.07
CA ASN A 230 -0.08 29.85 -10.55
C ASN A 230 0.77 30.55 -11.64
N ASN A 231 1.96 30.05 -12.00
CA ASN A 231 2.79 30.76 -12.99
C ASN A 231 2.13 30.75 -14.38
N PRO A 232 1.96 31.91 -15.03
CA PRO A 232 1.33 32.02 -16.35
C PRO A 232 2.05 31.28 -17.49
N LEU A 233 3.27 30.79 -17.28
CA LEU A 233 4.11 30.09 -18.25
C LEU A 233 4.38 28.62 -17.87
N ASN A 234 3.76 28.09 -16.81
CA ASN A 234 3.96 26.70 -16.40
C ASN A 234 3.28 25.66 -17.32
N PHE A 235 2.52 26.12 -18.31
CA PHE A 235 2.06 25.29 -19.42
C PHE A 235 2.05 26.08 -20.74
N ALA A 236 3.20 26.67 -21.09
CA ALA A 236 3.40 27.37 -22.36
C ALA A 236 4.04 26.43 -23.41
N ALA A 237 3.35 25.34 -23.77
CA ALA A 237 3.91 24.32 -24.65
C ALA A 237 4.22 24.85 -26.06
N THR A 238 5.27 24.33 -26.70
CA THR A 238 5.70 24.73 -28.06
C THR A 238 6.15 23.53 -28.90
N GLY A 239 6.71 23.80 -30.08
CA GLY A 239 7.37 22.78 -30.92
C GLY A 239 6.41 21.71 -31.42
N ALA A 240 6.69 20.45 -31.07
CA ALA A 240 5.90 19.27 -31.39
C ALA A 240 5.14 18.71 -30.18
N HIS A 241 5.18 19.38 -29.02
CA HIS A 241 4.50 18.89 -27.82
C HIS A 241 3.00 18.75 -28.06
N LYS A 242 2.46 17.57 -27.73
CA LYS A 242 1.06 17.21 -27.91
C LYS A 242 0.41 16.92 -26.58
N THR A 243 -0.82 17.39 -26.40
CA THR A 243 -1.70 16.95 -25.32
C THR A 243 -2.90 16.23 -25.91
N ILE A 244 -3.21 15.03 -25.39
CA ILE A 244 -4.38 14.24 -25.77
C ILE A 244 -5.35 14.23 -24.58
N LEU A 245 -6.60 14.64 -24.84
CA LEU A 245 -7.68 14.53 -23.86
C LEU A 245 -8.55 13.30 -24.18
N SER A 246 -8.28 12.19 -23.48
CA SER A 246 -8.77 10.84 -23.80
C SER A 246 -9.75 10.23 -22.79
N GLY A 247 -10.28 11.06 -21.89
CA GLY A 247 -11.21 10.63 -20.84
C GLY A 247 -12.55 10.11 -21.36
N ASP A 248 -13.13 9.14 -20.67
CA ASP A 248 -14.42 8.56 -21.04
C ASP A 248 -15.63 9.38 -20.55
N THR A 249 -15.40 10.36 -19.67
CA THR A 249 -16.40 11.28 -19.13
C THR A 249 -16.19 12.70 -19.66
N VAL A 250 -17.08 13.64 -19.37
CA VAL A 250 -16.84 15.06 -19.73
C VAL A 250 -15.62 15.57 -18.97
N GLN A 251 -14.62 16.09 -19.68
CA GLN A 251 -13.40 16.64 -19.06
C GLN A 251 -13.50 18.17 -18.96
N ASN A 252 -13.16 18.72 -17.80
CA ASN A 252 -13.03 20.15 -17.57
C ASN A 252 -11.58 20.58 -17.83
N ILE A 253 -11.41 21.62 -18.65
CA ILE A 253 -10.12 22.20 -19.00
C ILE A 253 -10.09 23.63 -18.48
N THR A 254 -9.19 23.87 -17.53
CA THR A 254 -9.05 25.16 -16.86
C THR A 254 -7.66 25.72 -17.07
N PHE A 255 -7.59 26.94 -17.61
CA PHE A 255 -6.40 27.78 -17.60
C PHE A 255 -6.70 29.04 -16.80
N GLU A 256 -5.97 29.28 -15.71
CA GLU A 256 -6.00 30.57 -15.00
C GLU A 256 -5.38 31.68 -15.86
N SER A 257 -4.36 31.35 -16.65
CA SER A 257 -3.61 32.28 -17.50
C SER A 257 -3.68 31.91 -18.99
N PRO A 258 -4.87 31.91 -19.62
CA PRO A 258 -5.07 31.43 -21.00
C PRO A 258 -4.41 32.32 -22.08
N ALA A 259 -3.91 33.50 -21.71
CA ALA A 259 -3.20 34.39 -22.63
C ALA A 259 -1.76 33.93 -22.92
N THR A 260 -1.17 33.15 -22.02
CA THR A 260 0.27 32.79 -22.05
C THR A 260 0.51 31.31 -21.87
N SER A 261 -0.38 30.59 -21.16
CA SER A 261 -0.40 29.13 -21.11
C SER A 261 -1.45 28.58 -22.07
N PHE A 262 -1.06 27.58 -22.84
CA PHE A 262 -1.87 26.94 -23.87
C PHE A 262 -1.23 25.60 -24.28
N PHE A 263 -2.04 24.73 -24.86
CA PHE A 263 -1.54 23.56 -25.58
C PHE A 263 -0.87 23.99 -26.90
N ASN A 264 0.22 23.35 -27.28
CA ASN A 264 0.75 23.55 -28.62
C ASN A 264 -0.10 22.79 -29.65
N ILE A 265 -0.09 21.46 -29.58
CA ILE A 265 -1.02 20.60 -30.31
C ILE A 265 -1.98 19.99 -29.30
N LEU A 266 -3.28 20.21 -29.49
CA LEU A 266 -4.34 19.59 -28.70
C LEU A 266 -5.06 18.56 -29.56
N GLN A 267 -5.13 17.32 -29.09
CA GLN A 267 -5.91 16.26 -29.70
C GLN A 267 -7.11 15.89 -28.82
N LEU A 268 -8.29 15.89 -29.41
CA LEU A 268 -9.53 15.47 -28.76
C LEU A 268 -9.94 14.09 -29.26
N THR A 269 -10.51 13.29 -28.37
CA THR A 269 -10.98 11.91 -28.67
C THR A 269 -12.50 11.79 -28.66
N LYS A 270 -13.19 12.85 -28.22
CA LYS A 270 -14.65 12.98 -28.18
C LYS A 270 -15.08 14.20 -29.01
N PRO A 271 -16.36 14.32 -29.36
CA PRO A 271 -16.88 15.54 -29.98
C PRO A 271 -16.66 16.76 -29.08
N PHE A 272 -16.14 17.84 -29.67
CA PHE A 272 -15.79 19.09 -28.97
C PHE A 272 -16.90 19.61 -28.06
N ASP A 273 -18.13 19.72 -28.60
CA ASP A 273 -19.27 20.35 -27.91
C ASP A 273 -19.88 19.53 -26.76
N THR A 274 -19.55 18.24 -26.67
CA THR A 274 -20.18 17.33 -25.68
C THR A 274 -19.17 16.65 -24.77
N GLY A 275 -17.91 16.53 -25.20
CA GLY A 275 -16.87 15.82 -24.45
C GLY A 275 -16.08 16.70 -23.49
N TYR A 276 -16.16 18.02 -23.64
CA TYR A 276 -15.25 18.96 -22.99
C TYR A 276 -15.92 20.25 -22.56
N ILE A 277 -15.45 20.80 -21.43
CA ILE A 277 -15.82 22.12 -20.95
C ILE A 277 -14.53 22.92 -20.79
N PHE A 278 -14.38 23.99 -21.55
CA PHE A 278 -13.23 24.90 -21.46
C PHE A 278 -13.63 26.19 -20.76
N ASN A 279 -12.82 26.65 -19.82
CA ASN A 279 -13.03 27.98 -19.20
C ASN A 279 -12.62 29.14 -20.12
N ALA A 280 -11.79 28.86 -21.12
CA ALA A 280 -11.35 29.80 -22.15
C ALA A 280 -11.06 29.06 -23.46
N THR A 281 -11.36 29.70 -24.60
CA THR A 281 -11.08 29.15 -25.93
C THR A 281 -10.69 30.25 -26.92
N PRO A 282 -9.70 30.05 -27.80
CA PRO A 282 -8.82 28.88 -27.85
C PRO A 282 -7.76 28.91 -26.73
N VAL A 283 -7.39 27.74 -26.23
CA VAL A 283 -6.21 27.52 -25.36
C VAL A 283 -5.25 26.53 -26.03
N TRP A 284 -5.18 26.56 -27.36
CA TRP A 284 -4.31 25.72 -28.18
C TRP A 284 -3.80 26.47 -29.41
N ARG A 285 -2.66 26.06 -29.98
CA ARG A 285 -2.20 26.57 -31.29
C ARG A 285 -2.76 25.76 -32.46
N THR A 286 -2.74 24.43 -32.34
CA THR A 286 -3.26 23.49 -33.33
C THR A 286 -4.25 22.56 -32.66
N LEU A 287 -5.40 22.32 -33.31
CA LEU A 287 -6.41 21.38 -32.86
C LEU A 287 -6.47 20.20 -33.84
N GLU A 288 -6.40 18.99 -33.29
CA GLU A 288 -6.57 17.71 -33.97
C GLU A 288 -7.81 17.00 -33.41
N ASN A 289 -8.60 16.36 -34.28
CA ASN A 289 -9.81 15.62 -33.95
C ASN A 289 -9.73 14.20 -34.49
#